data_AF-A0A3B0C1G9-F1
#
_entry.id   AF-A0A3B0C1G9-F1
#
_cell.length_a   1.000
_cell.length_b   1.000
_cell.length_c   1.000
_cell.angle_alpha   90.00
_cell.angle_beta   90.00
_cell.angle_gamma   90.00
#
_symmetry.space_group_name_H-M   'P 1'
#
loop_
_entity.id
_entity.type
_entity.pdbx_description
1 polymer ?
#
loop_
_entity_poly.entity_id
_entity_poly.type
_entity_poly.pdbx_seq_one_letter_code
_entity_poly.pdbx_strand_id
1 'polypeptide(L)'
;MNEKKNTSQRIDELIDSASGIEAVSTPPFFKDKVLNRLSQTRDSQPQLGWLPWFTPKYQMAALFLFILLNGLVLYTYSDSNREEEIQTFAEAYGLSSAQDESMLN
;
A
#
# COMPACT_ATOMS: atom_id res chain seq x y z
N MET A 1 -27.28 -70.65 -8.21
CA MET A 1 -27.66 -70.44 -6.79
C MET A 1 -26.55 -69.86 -5.90
N ASN A 2 -25.41 -69.39 -6.44
CA ASN A 2 -24.26 -68.95 -5.62
C ASN A 2 -24.02 -67.44 -5.55
N GLU A 3 -24.56 -66.63 -6.48
CA GLU A 3 -24.23 -65.19 -6.52
C GLU A 3 -24.97 -64.36 -5.46
N LYS A 4 -26.25 -64.63 -5.22
CA LYS A 4 -27.05 -63.92 -4.20
C LYS A 4 -26.47 -64.05 -2.78
N LYS A 5 -25.87 -65.19 -2.45
CA LYS A 5 -25.22 -65.43 -1.15
C LYS A 5 -23.98 -64.53 -0.95
N ASN A 6 -23.23 -64.25 -2.01
CA ASN A 6 -21.99 -63.48 -1.93
C ASN A 6 -22.26 -61.98 -1.72
N THR A 7 -23.33 -61.45 -2.33
CA THR A 7 -23.70 -60.03 -2.18
C THR A 7 -24.23 -59.72 -0.79
N SER A 8 -25.10 -60.57 -0.23
CA SER A 8 -25.62 -60.39 1.13
C SER A 8 -24.51 -60.41 2.17
N GLN A 9 -23.58 -61.36 2.04
CA GLN A 9 -22.46 -61.51 2.96
C GLN A 9 -21.51 -60.31 2.94
N ARG A 10 -21.29 -59.69 1.77
CA ARG A 10 -20.51 -58.44 1.64
C ARG A 10 -21.24 -57.22 2.20
N ILE A 11 -22.57 -57.16 2.07
CA ILE A 11 -23.38 -56.09 2.65
C ILE A 11 -23.32 -56.18 4.17
N ASP A 12 -23.44 -57.38 4.73
CA ASP A 12 -23.33 -57.60 6.17
C ASP A 12 -21.92 -57.25 6.69
N GLU A 13 -20.84 -57.64 5.98
CA GLU A 13 -19.47 -57.23 6.32
C GLU A 13 -19.26 -55.71 6.29
N LEU A 14 -19.88 -55.00 5.33
CA LEU A 14 -19.79 -53.54 5.25
C LEU A 14 -20.55 -52.86 6.39
N ILE A 15 -21.73 -53.37 6.75
CA ILE A 15 -22.53 -52.85 7.86
C ILE A 15 -21.80 -53.08 9.19
N ASP A 16 -21.17 -54.25 9.37
CA ASP A 16 -20.38 -54.56 10.58
C ASP A 16 -19.13 -53.68 10.66
N SER A 17 -18.42 -53.51 9.53
CA SER A 17 -17.25 -52.63 9.47
C SER A 17 -17.61 -51.16 9.69
N ALA A 18 -18.76 -50.70 9.21
CA ALA A 18 -19.24 -49.33 9.42
C ALA A 18 -19.73 -49.14 10.87
N SER A 19 -20.33 -50.17 11.47
CA SER A 19 -20.79 -50.16 12.87
C SER A 19 -19.62 -50.22 13.87
N GLY A 20 -18.47 -50.76 13.45
CA GLY A 20 -17.21 -50.73 14.20
C GLY A 20 -16.44 -49.41 14.11
N ILE A 21 -16.91 -48.42 13.32
CA ILE A 21 -16.33 -47.08 13.31
C ILE A 21 -16.80 -46.35 14.57
N GLU A 22 -16.03 -46.55 15.63
CA GLU A 22 -16.24 -45.90 16.91
C GLU A 22 -15.95 -44.40 16.82
N ALA A 23 -16.61 -43.60 17.68
CA ALA A 23 -16.37 -42.17 17.74
C ALA A 23 -14.89 -41.91 18.04
N VAL A 24 -14.16 -41.36 17.06
CA VAL A 24 -12.74 -41.05 17.19
C VAL A 24 -12.55 -40.07 18.34
N SER A 25 -11.88 -40.51 19.40
CA SER A 25 -11.53 -39.69 20.54
C SER A 25 -10.61 -38.55 20.11
N THR A 26 -11.19 -37.38 19.86
CA THR A 26 -10.41 -36.18 19.55
C THR A 26 -9.65 -35.77 20.82
N PRO A 27 -8.35 -35.45 20.73
CA PRO A 27 -7.59 -34.98 21.87
C PRO A 27 -8.28 -33.77 22.54
N PRO A 28 -8.25 -33.66 23.88
CA PRO A 28 -8.98 -32.64 24.64
C PRO A 28 -8.59 -31.19 24.29
N PHE A 29 -7.49 -30.98 23.56
CA PHE A 29 -6.97 -29.66 23.15
C PHE A 29 -6.83 -29.50 21.65
N PHE A 30 -7.50 -30.33 20.84
CA PHE A 30 -7.38 -30.28 19.38
C PHE A 30 -7.81 -28.93 18.82
N LYS A 31 -8.95 -28.41 19.27
CA LYS A 31 -9.47 -27.09 18.86
C LYS A 31 -8.47 -25.97 19.14
N ASP A 32 -7.91 -25.93 20.35
CA ASP A 32 -6.97 -24.88 20.75
C ASP A 32 -5.67 -24.93 19.94
N LYS A 33 -5.19 -26.14 19.64
CA LYS A 33 -4.00 -26.35 18.81
C LYS A 33 -4.22 -25.89 17.37
N VAL A 34 -5.41 -26.16 16.82
CA VAL A 34 -5.80 -25.71 15.48
C VAL A 34 -5.97 -24.20 15.43
N LEU A 35 -6.65 -23.61 16.42
CA LEU A 35 -6.82 -22.15 16.51
C LEU A 35 -5.48 -21.43 16.67
N ASN A 36 -4.60 -21.93 17.53
CA ASN A 36 -3.26 -21.35 17.71
C ASN A 36 -2.44 -21.43 16.43
N ARG A 37 -2.51 -22.54 15.68
CA ARG A 37 -1.84 -22.69 14.37
C ARG A 37 -2.40 -21.73 13.32
N LEU A 38 -3.72 -21.54 13.28
CA LEU A 38 -4.36 -20.58 12.37
C LEU A 38 -3.97 -19.14 12.70
N SER A 39 -3.94 -18.76 13.98
CA SER A 39 -3.51 -17.43 14.43
C SER A 39 -2.03 -17.17 14.14
N GLN A 40 -1.13 -18.11 14.43
CA GLN A 40 0.29 -17.99 14.10
C GLN A 40 0.55 -17.79 12.61
N THR A 41 -0.26 -18.40 11.75
CA THR A 41 -0.17 -18.25 10.29
C THR A 41 -0.66 -16.87 9.83
N ARG A 42 -1.59 -16.26 10.58
CA ARG A 42 -2.13 -14.93 10.31
C ARG A 42 -1.15 -13.82 10.71
N ASP A 43 -0.39 -14.02 11.79
CA ASP A 43 0.56 -13.03 12.32
C ASP A 43 1.97 -13.11 11.69
N SER A 44 2.29 -14.21 11.00
CA SER A 44 3.62 -14.45 10.39
C SER A 44 3.77 -13.95 8.95
N GLN A 45 2.79 -13.25 8.41
CA GLN A 45 3.03 -12.40 7.25
C GLN A 45 3.35 -10.99 7.73
N PRO A 46 4.64 -10.59 7.82
CA PRO A 46 4.94 -9.21 7.55
C PRO A 46 4.49 -9.01 6.10
N GLN A 47 3.31 -8.42 5.93
CA GLN A 47 2.89 -7.84 4.65
C GLN A 47 3.78 -6.61 4.39
N LEU A 48 5.09 -6.83 4.33
CA LEU A 48 6.05 -5.91 3.78
C LEU A 48 5.86 -6.03 2.27
N GLY A 49 4.74 -5.46 1.81
CA GLY A 49 4.46 -5.31 0.39
C GLY A 49 5.69 -4.70 -0.25
N TRP A 50 6.07 -5.26 -1.40
CA TRP A 50 7.20 -5.02 -2.31
C TRP A 50 8.01 -3.69 -2.31
N LEU A 51 7.58 -2.63 -1.62
CA LEU A 51 8.24 -1.34 -1.46
C LEU A 51 8.44 -1.05 0.03
N PRO A 52 9.51 -1.56 0.66
CA PRO A 52 9.86 -1.19 2.04
C PRO A 52 10.15 0.32 2.19
N TRP A 53 10.44 1.03 1.10
CA TRP A 53 10.61 2.50 1.09
C TRP A 53 9.29 3.23 1.37
N PHE A 54 8.13 2.65 1.08
CA PHE A 54 6.83 3.28 1.34
C PHE A 54 6.38 3.14 2.80
N THR A 55 7.33 3.21 3.74
CA THR A 55 7.04 3.27 5.17
C THR A 55 6.77 4.73 5.59
N PRO A 56 5.86 4.98 6.55
CA PRO A 56 5.41 6.33 6.95
C PRO A 56 6.54 7.29 7.32
N LYS A 57 7.66 6.76 7.82
CA LYS A 57 8.83 7.56 8.21
C LYS A 57 9.51 8.25 7.02
N TYR A 58 9.60 7.57 5.88
CA TYR A 58 10.22 8.12 4.67
C TYR A 58 9.27 9.04 3.90
N GLN A 59 7.96 8.91 4.08
CA GLN A 59 6.97 9.81 3.47
C GLN A 59 7.08 11.23 4.03
N MET A 60 7.31 11.38 5.33
CA MET A 60 7.50 12.70 5.95
C MET A 60 8.75 13.39 5.39
N ALA A 61 9.87 12.66 5.28
CA ALA A 61 11.10 13.20 4.71
C ALA A 61 10.92 13.61 3.23
N ALA A 62 10.22 12.80 2.44
CA ALA A 62 9.90 13.14 1.05
C ALA A 62 9.00 14.38 0.95
N LEU A 63 8.00 14.52 1.83
CA LEU A 63 7.11 15.67 1.88
C LEU A 63 7.89 16.95 2.24
N PHE A 64 8.77 16.90 3.23
CA PHE A 64 9.67 18.02 3.57
C PHE A 64 10.57 18.41 2.40
N LEU A 65 11.15 17.43 1.70
CA LEU A 65 11.98 17.69 0.52
C LEU A 65 11.17 18.37 -0.59
N PHE A 66 9.95 17.92 -0.84
CA PHE A 66 9.05 18.53 -1.82
C PHE A 66 8.70 19.98 -1.45
N ILE A 67 8.39 20.26 -0.19
CA ILE A 67 8.10 21.62 0.27
C ILE A 67 9.32 22.52 0.09
N LEU A 68 10.51 22.06 0.48
CA LEU A 68 11.73 22.85 0.34
C LEU A 68 12.05 23.14 -1.13
N LEU A 69 11.94 22.14 -2.01
CA LEU A 69 12.23 22.32 -3.43
C LEU A 69 11.25 23.31 -4.07
N ASN A 70 9.94 23.14 -3.83
CA ASN A 70 8.93 24.03 -4.38
C ASN A 70 9.01 25.44 -3.77
N GLY A 71 9.30 25.54 -2.47
CA GLY A 71 9.48 26.82 -1.79
C GLY A 71 10.69 27.58 -2.32
N LEU A 72 11.81 26.90 -2.57
CA LEU A 72 13.01 27.51 -3.15
C LEU A 72 12.75 27.98 -4.59
N VAL A 73 12.12 27.14 -5.41
CA VAL A 73 11.74 27.51 -6.79
C VAL A 73 10.81 28.73 -6.80
N LEU A 74 9.79 28.75 -5.93
CA LEU A 74 8.87 29.88 -5.82
C LEU A 74 9.59 31.15 -5.37
N TYR A 75 10.50 31.04 -4.39
CA TYR A 75 11.30 32.15 -3.91
C TYR A 75 12.18 32.72 -5.01
N THR A 76 12.95 31.87 -5.70
CA THR A 76 13.84 32.31 -6.79
C THR A 76 13.06 32.90 -7.96
N TYR A 77 11.93 32.29 -8.33
CA TYR A 77 11.07 32.79 -9.40
C TYR A 77 10.45 34.15 -9.02
N SER A 78 10.03 34.30 -7.77
CA SER A 78 9.48 35.57 -7.28
C SER A 78 10.51 36.70 -7.22
N ASP A 79 11.79 36.39 -7.05
CA ASP A 79 12.85 37.40 -7.00
C ASP A 79 13.28 37.81 -8.41
N SER A 80 13.52 36.84 -9.30
CA SER A 80 13.99 37.09 -10.66
C SER A 80 12.95 37.79 -11.55
N ASN A 81 11.67 37.44 -11.42
CA ASN A 81 10.64 37.99 -12.30
C ASN A 81 10.11 39.35 -11.86
N ARG A 82 10.35 39.78 -10.61
CA ARG A 82 9.77 41.04 -10.12
C ARG A 82 10.38 42.27 -10.78
N GLU A 83 11.69 42.30 -10.96
CA GLU A 83 12.36 43.44 -11.61
C GLU A 83 11.98 43.51 -13.09
N GLU A 84 11.96 42.37 -13.78
CA GLU A 84 11.58 42.28 -15.20
C GLU A 84 10.10 42.63 -15.43
N GLU A 85 9.20 42.17 -14.56
CA GLU A 85 7.76 42.47 -14.65
C GLU A 85 7.47 43.95 -14.32
N ILE A 86 8.16 44.53 -13.33
CA ILE A 86 8.05 45.96 -13.00
C ILE A 86 8.62 46.81 -14.14
N GLN A 87 9.75 46.42 -14.74
CA GLN A 87 10.35 47.13 -15.86
C GLN A 87 9.45 47.06 -17.10
N THR A 88 8.91 45.89 -17.43
CA THR A 88 7.97 45.69 -18.54
C THR A 88 6.68 46.48 -18.34
N PHE A 89 6.15 46.52 -17.11
CA PHE A 89 5.00 47.35 -16.75
C PHE A 89 5.33 48.84 -16.90
N ALA A 90 6.48 49.28 -16.40
CA ALA A 90 6.90 50.68 -16.51
C ALA A 90 7.09 51.09 -17.97
N GLU A 91 7.63 50.21 -18.82
CA GLU A 91 7.79 50.47 -20.26
C GLU A 91 6.45 50.51 -21.00
N ALA A 92 5.53 49.58 -20.71
CA ALA A 92 4.20 49.53 -21.32
C ALA A 92 3.33 50.76 -21.00
N TYR A 93 3.54 51.38 -19.84
CA TYR A 93 2.82 52.58 -19.40
C TYR A 93 3.65 53.87 -19.50
N GLY A 94 4.87 53.82 -20.07
CA GLY A 94 5.74 54.99 -20.22
C GLY A 94 6.23 55.61 -18.90
N LEU A 95 6.26 54.82 -17.83
CA LEU A 95 6.73 55.19 -16.49
C LEU A 95 8.21 54.83 -16.26
N SER A 96 8.89 54.25 -17.25
CA SER A 96 10.30 53.84 -17.17
C SER A 96 11.20 55.07 -17.16
N SER A 97 11.93 55.28 -16.06
CA SER A 97 12.91 56.37 -15.89
C SER A 97 14.21 56.12 -16.67
N ALA A 98 14.14 55.61 -17.90
CA ALA A 98 15.25 55.65 -18.82
C ALA A 98 15.40 57.10 -19.27
N GLN A 99 16.15 57.87 -18.48
CA GLN A 99 16.91 59.05 -18.86
C GLN A 99 16.39 59.71 -20.16
N ASP A 100 15.42 60.61 -20.04
CA ASP A 100 15.24 61.68 -21.03
C ASP A 100 16.53 62.52 -21.02
N GLU A 101 17.61 61.98 -21.60
CA GLU A 101 18.74 62.75 -22.08
C GLU A 101 18.16 63.67 -23.15
N SER A 102 17.71 64.84 -22.70
CA SER A 102 17.48 66.06 -23.44
C SER A 102 17.53 65.88 -24.96
N MET A 103 16.37 65.70 -25.59
CA MET A 103 16.21 65.82 -27.05
C MET A 103 16.41 67.28 -27.55
N LEU A 104 16.98 68.16 -26.72
CA LEU A 104 17.39 69.52 -27.06
C LEU A 104 18.91 69.62 -26.90
N ASN A 105 19.62 69.35 -28.00
CA ASN A 105 20.87 70.01 -28.37
C ASN A 105 20.72 70.49 -29.80
#